data_AF-A0A352SSK9-F1
#
_entry.id   AF-A0A352SSK9-F1
#
_cell.length_a   1.000
_cell.length_b   1.000
_cell.length_c   1.000
_cell.angle_alpha   90.00
_cell.angle_beta   90.00
_cell.angle_gamma   90.00
#
_symmetry.space_group_name_H-M   'P 1'
#
loop_
_entity.id
_entity.type
_entity.pdbx_description
1 polymer ?
#
loop_
_entity_poly.entity_id
_entity_poly.type
_entity_poly.pdbx_seq_one_letter_code
_entity_poly.pdbx_strand_id
1 'polypeptide(L)'
;MTMLVEIVSGLFILLGVIALITGSLGLVKLPDLFSRTHAVGMMDTAGVGFIILGLIVYEGFTLVSVKLALVGIFLFFTSPIAT
;
A
#
# COMPACT_ATOMS: atom_id res chain seq x y z
N MET A 1 15.84 -16.31 -6.32
CA MET A 1 14.42 -16.24 -5.90
C MET A 1 13.66 -17.32 -6.63
N THR A 2 12.65 -17.95 -6.01
CA THR A 2 11.84 -18.96 -6.70
C THR A 2 10.76 -18.27 -7.53
N MET A 3 10.42 -18.81 -8.71
CA MET A 3 9.39 -18.25 -9.61
C MET A 3 8.06 -17.98 -8.89
N LEU A 4 7.71 -18.80 -7.90
CA LEU A 4 6.53 -18.61 -7.07
C LEU A 4 6.56 -17.29 -6.28
N VAL A 5 7.71 -16.92 -5.72
CA VAL A 5 7.87 -15.68 -4.94
C VAL A 5 7.70 -14.45 -5.83
N GLU A 6 8.22 -14.49 -7.05
CA GLU A 6 8.08 -13.39 -8.02
C GLU A 6 6.61 -13.18 -8.41
N ILE A 7 5.87 -14.27 -8.66
CA ILE A 7 4.44 -14.21 -8.99
C ILE A 7 3.64 -13.64 -7.80
N VAL A 8 3.87 -14.15 -6.59
CA VAL A 8 3.15 -13.69 -5.40
C VAL A 8 3.46 -12.23 -5.11
N SER A 9 4.73 -11.83 -5.14
CA SER A 9 5.13 -10.43 -4.98
C SER A 9 4.48 -9.52 -6.02
N GLY A 10 4.52 -9.91 -7.30
CA GLY A 10 3.91 -9.17 -8.40
C GLY A 10 2.41 -8.98 -8.22
N LEU A 11 1.69 -10.01 -7.73
CA LEU A 11 0.26 -9.91 -7.43
C LEU A 11 -0.03 -8.89 -6.33
N PHE A 12 0.74 -8.89 -5.25
CA PHE A 12 0.60 -7.91 -4.16
C PHE A 12 0.85 -6.48 -4.66
N ILE A 13 1.92 -6.27 -5.42
CA ILE A 13 2.24 -4.95 -5.99
C ILE A 13 1.12 -4.50 -6.93
N LEU A 14 0.60 -5.39 -7.79
CA LEU A 14 -0.47 -5.08 -8.73
C LEU A 14 -1.77 -4.69 -8.03
N LEU A 15 -2.15 -5.42 -6.96
CA LEU A 15 -3.30 -5.05 -6.12
C LEU A 15 -3.12 -3.68 -5.47
N GLY A 16 -1.91 -3.40 -4.96
CA GLY A 16 -1.59 -2.10 -4.38
C GLY A 16 -1.70 -0.95 -5.40
N VAL A 17 -1.18 -1.15 -6.62
CA VAL A 17 -1.31 -0.17 -7.71
C VAL A 17 -2.76 0.08 -8.08
N ILE A 18 -3.59 -0.97 -8.17
CA ILE A 18 -5.03 -0.82 -8.44
C ILE A 18 -5.71 0.01 -7.35
N ALA A 19 -5.39 -0.25 -6.08
CA ALA A 19 -5.94 0.52 -4.96
C ALA A 19 -5.50 1.99 -5.00
N LEU A 20 -4.24 2.28 -5.33
CA LEU A 20 -3.74 3.65 -5.51
C LEU A 20 -4.47 4.38 -6.64
N ILE A 21 -4.65 3.74 -7.79
CA ILE A 21 -5.37 4.33 -8.93
C ILE A 21 -6.83 4.60 -8.55
N THR A 22 -7.48 3.62 -7.91
CA THR A 22 -8.89 3.74 -7.50
C THR A 22 -9.09 4.86 -6.49
N GLY A 23 -8.21 4.96 -5.47
CA GLY A 23 -8.27 6.04 -4.48
C GLY A 23 -7.94 7.41 -5.08
N SER A 24 -7.00 7.50 -6.03
CA SER A 24 -6.70 8.73 -6.76
C SER A 24 -7.90 9.21 -7.59
N LEU A 25 -8.58 8.28 -8.28
CA LEU A 25 -9.83 8.58 -8.97
C LEU A 25 -10.92 9.02 -7.99
N GLY A 26 -11.02 8.37 -6.83
CA GLY A 26 -11.93 8.78 -5.74
C GLY A 26 -11.66 10.21 -5.27
N LEU A 27 -10.39 10.58 -5.07
CA LEU A 27 -10.00 11.93 -4.64
C LEU A 27 -10.42 13.02 -5.63
N VAL A 28 -10.40 12.73 -6.94
CA VAL A 28 -10.78 13.69 -7.99
C VAL A 28 -12.29 13.74 -8.21
N LYS A 29 -12.98 12.60 -8.07
CA LYS A 29 -14.36 12.43 -8.55
C LYS A 29 -15.41 12.53 -7.44
N LEU A 30 -15.04 12.32 -6.17
CA LEU A 30 -15.99 12.37 -5.06
C LEU A 30 -16.34 13.83 -4.69
N PRO A 31 -17.63 14.12 -4.43
CA PRO A 31 -18.11 15.50 -4.26
C PRO A 31 -17.85 16.09 -2.87
N ASP A 32 -17.70 15.24 -1.85
CA ASP A 32 -17.61 15.66 -0.45
C ASP A 32 -16.21 15.47 0.15
N LEU A 33 -15.83 16.34 1.08
CA LEU A 33 -14.52 16.31 1.73
C LEU A 33 -14.26 14.99 2.47
N PHE A 34 -15.22 14.49 3.24
CA PHE A 34 -15.05 13.23 4.00
C PHE A 34 -14.94 12.03 3.07
N SER A 35 -15.68 12.04 1.96
CA SER A 35 -15.57 11.00 0.93
C SER A 35 -14.19 11.00 0.28
N ARG A 36 -13.62 12.20 0.04
CA ARG A 36 -12.27 12.36 -0.52
C ARG A 36 -11.18 11.94 0.47
N THR A 37 -11.29 12.30 1.75
CA THR A 37 -10.32 11.89 2.78
C THR A 37 -10.37 10.38 3.02
N HIS A 38 -11.55 9.77 2.99
CA HIS A 38 -11.69 8.32 3.03
C HIS A 38 -10.99 7.63 1.85
N ALA A 39 -11.16 8.16 0.63
CA ALA A 39 -10.47 7.64 -0.56
C ALA A 39 -8.94 7.73 -0.42
N VAL A 40 -8.41 8.81 0.18
CA VAL A 40 -6.98 8.94 0.47
C VAL A 40 -6.53 7.96 1.55
N GLY A 41 -7.26 7.80 2.65
CA GLY A 41 -6.93 6.81 3.69
C GLY A 41 -6.91 5.37 3.17
N MET A 42 -7.76 5.05 2.19
CA MET A 42 -7.73 3.76 1.49
C MET A 42 -6.47 3.58 0.62
N MET A 43 -5.93 4.65 0.03
CA MET A 43 -4.67 4.60 -0.74
C MET A 43 -3.49 4.21 0.15
N ASP A 44 -3.41 4.77 1.36
CA ASP A 44 -2.30 4.51 2.28
C ASP A 44 -2.40 3.10 2.88
N THR A 45 -3.58 2.71 3.35
CA THR A 45 -3.77 1.42 4.03
C THR A 45 -3.71 0.24 3.05
N ALA A 46 -4.49 0.26 1.98
CA ALA A 46 -4.53 -0.84 1.01
C ALA A 46 -3.44 -0.68 -0.05
N GLY A 47 -3.31 0.50 -0.66
CA GLY A 47 -2.37 0.72 -1.76
C GLY A 47 -0.92 0.56 -1.33
N VAL A 48 -0.45 1.44 -0.44
CA VAL A 48 0.93 1.39 0.07
C VAL A 48 1.18 0.13 0.89
N GLY A 49 0.19 -0.31 1.68
CA GLY A 49 0.27 -1.55 2.45
C GLY A 49 0.55 -2.79 1.59
N PHE A 50 -0.19 -2.99 0.48
CA PHE A 50 0.05 -4.14 -0.40
C PHE A 50 1.36 -4.05 -1.17
N ILE A 51 1.80 -2.85 -1.56
CA ILE A 51 3.11 -2.68 -2.20
C ILE A 51 4.24 -3.05 -1.24
N ILE A 52 4.20 -2.57 0.00
CA ILE A 52 5.19 -2.90 1.02
C ILE A 52 5.21 -4.41 1.30
N LEU A 53 4.05 -5.04 1.43
CA LEU A 53 3.96 -6.50 1.61
C LEU A 53 4.56 -7.26 0.42
N GLY A 54 4.27 -6.84 -0.82
CA GLY A 54 4.85 -7.45 -2.02
C GLY A 54 6.37 -7.32 -2.08
N LEU A 55 6.92 -6.20 -1.63
CA LEU A 55 8.37 -5.97 -1.55
C LEU A 55 9.02 -6.81 -0.44
N ILE A 56 8.37 -6.96 0.72
CA ILE A 56 8.86 -7.84 1.81
C ILE A 56 8.90 -9.29 1.35
N VAL A 57 7.87 -9.75 0.62
CA VAL A 57 7.83 -11.11 0.07
C VAL A 57 8.94 -11.31 -0.97
N TYR A 58 9.23 -10.30 -1.80
CA TYR A 58 10.29 -10.37 -2.80
C TYR A 58 11.69 -10.43 -2.20
N GLU A 59 11.97 -9.58 -1.21
CA GLU A 59 13.28 -9.52 -0.55
C GLU A 59 13.53 -10.71 0.39
N GLY A 60 12.48 -11.25 1.02
CA GLY A 60 12.61 -12.33 2.01
C GLY A 60 13.11 -11.82 3.36
N PHE A 61 13.85 -12.65 4.11
CA PHE A 61 14.27 -12.32 5.48
C PHE A 61 15.59 -11.52 5.49
N THR A 62 15.54 -10.28 5.04
CA THR A 62 16.69 -9.36 5.00
C THR A 62 16.46 -8.14 5.90
N LEU A 63 17.54 -7.40 6.18
CA LEU A 63 17.44 -6.12 6.91
C LEU A 63 16.54 -5.12 6.17
N VAL A 64 16.44 -5.23 4.85
CA VAL A 64 15.56 -4.39 4.01
C VAL A 64 14.10 -4.66 4.36
N SER A 65 13.69 -5.92 4.46
CA SER A 65 12.33 -6.29 4.83
C SER A 65 11.93 -5.82 6.22
N VAL A 66 12.86 -5.83 7.19
CA VAL A 66 12.61 -5.27 8.53
C VAL A 66 12.37 -3.76 8.46
N LYS A 67 13.19 -3.04 7.69
CA LYS A 67 12.99 -1.59 7.48
C LYS A 67 11.67 -1.30 6.77
N LEU A 68 11.31 -2.08 5.76
CA LEU A 68 10.02 -1.97 5.06
C LEU A 68 8.83 -2.21 5.99
N ALA A 69 8.92 -3.21 6.88
CA ALA A 69 7.88 -3.48 7.87
C ALA A 69 7.72 -2.29 8.84
N LEU A 70 8.83 -1.71 9.31
CA LEU A 70 8.79 -0.51 10.16
C LEU A 70 8.18 0.70 9.44
N VAL A 71 8.49 0.90 8.16
CA VAL A 71 7.88 1.94 7.32
C VAL A 71 6.37 1.69 7.18
N GLY A 72 5.95 0.44 6.96
CA GLY A 72 4.53 0.07 6.88
C GLY A 72 3.77 0.33 8.18
N ILE A 73 4.35 -0.03 9.33
CA ILE A 73 3.78 0.26 10.66
C ILE A 73 3.67 1.78 10.87
N PHE A 74 4.73 2.52 10.55
CA PHE A 74 4.74 3.97 10.71
C PHE A 74 3.64 4.63 9.87
N LEU A 75 3.55 4.28 8.59
CA LEU A 75 2.49 4.76 7.68
C LEU A 75 1.09 4.41 8.17
N PHE A 76 0.90 3.20 8.69
CA PHE A 76 -0.39 2.76 9.20
C PHE A 76 -0.88 3.63 10.36
N PHE A 77 0.01 4.08 11.23
CA PHE A 77 -0.34 4.99 12.34
C PHE A 77 -0.42 6.46 11.91
N THR A 78 0.41 6.91 10.97
CA THR A 78 0.43 8.32 10.56
C THR A 78 -0.67 8.67 9.57
N SER A 79 -1.14 7.72 8.76
CA SER A 79 -2.19 7.97 7.77
C SER A 79 -3.49 8.48 8.40
N PRO A 80 -4.08 7.83 9.43
CA PRO A 80 -5.30 8.33 10.10
C PRO A 80 -5.12 9.65 10.85
N ILE A 81 -3.87 10.08 11.10
CA ILE A 81 -3.58 11.37 11.73
C ILE A 81 -3.59 12.49 10.69
N ALA A 82 -3.22 12.17 9.44
CA ALA A 82 -3.11 13.13 8.35
C ALA A 82 -4.41 13.36 7.58
N THR A 83 -5.29 12.35 7.49
CA THR A 83 -6.60 12.39 6.80
C THR A 83 -7.76 12.59 7.75
#